data_AF-A0A1N7KIB3-F1
#
_entry.id   AF-A0A1N7KIB3-F1
#
_cell.length_a   1.000
_cell.length_b   1.000
_cell.length_c   1.000
_cell.angle_alpha   90.00
_cell.angle_beta   90.00
_cell.angle_gamma   90.00
#
_symmetry.space_group_name_H-M   'P 1'
#
loop_
_entity.id
_entity.type
_entity.pdbx_description
1 polymer ?
#
loop_
_entity_poly.entity_id
_entity_poly.type
_entity_poly.pdbx_seq_one_letter_code
_entity_poly.pdbx_strand_id
1 'polypeptide(L)'
;MPRKTYTEQFKRDAVSLYESTPGATINAIASDLGVNRNSLRTWLDAFGTGTKTNANGEKVASPIAAANSERSPAEGLSDAERIRVLERENVKLREEREILRKAAKYFAEETNW
;
A
#
# COMPACT_ATOMS: atom_id res chain seq x y z
N MET A 1 13.94 10.83 -4.80
CA MET A 1 12.86 11.80 -5.12
C MET A 1 11.85 11.80 -3.98
N PRO A 2 11.31 12.96 -3.58
CA PRO A 2 10.28 13.05 -2.54
C PRO A 2 9.01 12.29 -2.98
N ARG A 3 8.43 11.50 -2.08
CA ARG A 3 7.19 10.77 -2.34
C ARG A 3 6.01 11.74 -2.33
N LYS A 4 5.17 11.71 -3.37
CA LYS A 4 3.91 12.47 -3.40
C LYS A 4 2.97 11.90 -2.35
N THR A 5 2.65 12.71 -1.35
CA THR A 5 1.63 12.40 -0.33
C THR A 5 0.31 13.02 -0.74
N TYR A 6 -0.74 12.21 -0.80
CA TYR A 6 -2.10 12.66 -1.07
C TYR A 6 -2.90 12.77 0.23
N THR A 7 -3.69 13.83 0.36
CA THR A 7 -4.60 14.03 1.50
C THR A 7 -5.67 12.94 1.52
N GLU A 8 -6.21 12.63 2.70
CA GLU A 8 -7.28 11.63 2.81
C GLU A 8 -8.52 12.04 2.00
N GLN A 9 -8.87 13.33 2.04
CA GLN A 9 -9.98 13.88 1.27
C GLN A 9 -9.82 13.59 -0.23
N PHE A 10 -8.63 13.85 -0.79
CA PHE A 10 -8.35 13.57 -2.19
C PHE A 10 -8.50 12.08 -2.54
N LYS A 11 -8.07 11.18 -1.64
CA LYS A 11 -8.22 9.73 -1.85
C LYS A 11 -9.69 9.32 -1.88
N ARG A 12 -10.51 9.86 -0.96
CA ARG A 12 -11.96 9.59 -0.93
C ARG A 12 -12.67 10.15 -2.15
N ASP A 13 -12.33 11.36 -2.57
CA ASP A 13 -12.91 11.98 -3.75
C ASP A 13 -12.55 11.20 -5.03
N ALA A 14 -11.31 10.71 -5.13
CA ALA A 14 -10.87 9.86 -6.24
C ALA A 14 -11.63 8.53 -6.32
N VAL A 15 -11.92 7.92 -5.16
CA VAL A 15 -12.73 6.70 -5.07
C VAL A 15 -14.18 6.99 -5.45
N SER A 16 -14.77 8.06 -4.89
CA SER A 16 -16.12 8.49 -5.22
C SER A 16 -16.28 8.76 -6.72
N LEU A 17 -15.29 9.38 -7.35
CA LEU A 17 -15.26 9.63 -8.79
C LEU A 17 -15.29 8.33 -9.60
N TYR A 18 -14.48 7.33 -9.22
CA TYR A 18 -14.49 6.03 -9.87
C TYR A 18 -15.84 5.32 -9.71
N GLU A 19 -16.43 5.35 -8.53
CA GLU A 19 -17.72 4.69 -8.27
C GLU A 19 -18.87 5.38 -8.99
N SER A 20 -18.83 6.70 -9.14
CA SER A 20 -19.91 7.49 -9.74
C SER A 20 -19.85 7.56 -11.26
N THR A 21 -18.68 7.34 -11.86
CA THR A 21 -18.50 7.51 -13.31
C THR A 21 -18.91 6.23 -14.06
N PRO A 22 -19.96 6.27 -14.90
CA PRO A 22 -20.40 5.11 -15.65
C PRO A 22 -19.32 4.63 -16.62
N GLY A 23 -18.96 3.35 -16.53
CA GLY A 23 -17.99 2.74 -17.45
C GLY A 23 -16.55 3.21 -17.27
N ALA A 24 -16.23 4.00 -16.25
CA ALA A 24 -14.86 4.41 -15.98
C ALA A 24 -13.94 3.22 -15.72
N THR A 25 -12.72 3.32 -16.24
CA THR A 25 -11.65 2.40 -15.90
C THR A 25 -10.71 3.04 -14.89
N ILE A 26 -10.11 2.22 -14.03
CA ILE A 26 -9.10 2.68 -13.05
C ILE A 26 -7.95 3.42 -13.76
N ASN A 27 -7.57 2.96 -14.96
CA ASN A 27 -6.51 3.60 -15.75
C ASN A 27 -6.89 5.00 -16.19
N ALA A 28 -8.12 5.20 -16.69
CA ALA A 28 -8.60 6.51 -17.14
C ALA A 28 -8.62 7.48 -15.95
N ILE A 29 -9.29 7.11 -14.85
CA ILE A 29 -9.38 7.96 -13.66
C ILE A 29 -8.00 8.25 -13.06
N ALA A 30 -7.11 7.26 -13.00
CA ALA A 30 -5.76 7.48 -12.50
C ALA A 30 -4.95 8.44 -13.39
N SER A 31 -5.11 8.33 -14.72
CA SER A 31 -4.44 9.21 -15.68
C SER A 31 -4.96 10.65 -15.57
N ASP A 32 -6.27 10.82 -15.48
CA ASP A 32 -6.93 12.13 -15.35
C ASP A 32 -6.54 12.83 -14.04
N LEU A 33 -6.41 12.07 -12.95
CA LEU A 33 -5.96 12.58 -11.65
C LEU A 33 -4.44 12.72 -11.55
N GLY A 34 -3.67 12.25 -12.54
CA GLY A 34 -2.20 12.26 -12.51
C GLY A 34 -1.60 11.37 -11.41
N VAL A 35 -2.30 10.31 -11.01
CA VAL A 35 -1.89 9.37 -9.96
C VAL A 35 -1.53 8.00 -10.54
N ASN A 36 -0.80 7.19 -9.77
CA ASN A 36 -0.52 5.82 -10.17
C ASN A 36 -1.79 4.96 -10.06
N ARG A 37 -2.09 4.16 -11.09
CA ARG A 37 -3.17 3.16 -11.12
C ARG A 37 -3.20 2.28 -9.87
N ASN A 38 -2.02 1.86 -9.38
CA ASN A 38 -1.93 1.00 -8.20
C ASN A 38 -2.30 1.75 -6.92
N SER A 39 -1.96 3.04 -6.81
CA SER A 39 -2.38 3.87 -5.69
C SER A 39 -3.91 4.03 -5.67
N LEU A 40 -4.52 4.26 -6.83
CA LEU A 40 -5.98 4.34 -6.93
C LEU A 40 -6.64 3.01 -6.52
N ARG A 41 -6.10 1.85 -6.93
CA ARG A 41 -6.57 0.54 -6.44
C ARG A 41 -6.53 0.42 -4.92
N THR A 42 -5.40 0.74 -4.29
CA THR A 42 -5.27 0.69 -2.83
C THR A 42 -6.27 1.61 -2.14
N TRP A 43 -6.61 2.76 -2.73
CA TRP A 43 -7.64 3.65 -2.17
C TRP A 43 -9.04 3.08 -2.33
N LEU A 44 -9.35 2.42 -3.45
CA LEU A 44 -10.63 1.70 -3.63
C LEU A 44 -10.77 0.56 -2.61
N ASP A 45 -9.68 -0.09 -2.24
CA ASP A 45 -9.70 -1.16 -1.24
C ASP A 45 -9.92 -0.60 0.17
N ALA A 46 -9.32 0.56 0.48
CA ALA A 46 -9.41 1.18 1.79
C ALA A 46 -10.70 2.00 2.02
N PHE A 47 -11.23 2.66 0.98
CA PHE A 47 -12.35 3.61 1.09
C PHE A 47 -13.54 3.28 0.17
N GLY A 48 -13.41 2.29 -0.71
CA GLY A 48 -14.48 1.93 -1.65
C GLY A 48 -15.62 1.16 -0.97
N THR A 49 -16.79 1.25 -1.58
CA THR A 49 -18.01 0.54 -1.18
C THR A 49 -18.08 -0.87 -1.77
N GLY A 50 -17.05 -1.27 -2.54
CA GLY A 50 -17.04 -2.52 -3.29
C GLY A 50 -17.97 -2.53 -4.49
N THR A 51 -18.56 -1.40 -4.87
CA THR A 51 -19.43 -1.25 -6.04
C THR A 51 -18.86 -0.27 -7.06
N LYS A 52 -19.26 -0.37 -8.32
CA LYS A 52 -18.93 0.60 -9.37
C LYS A 52 -20.13 0.81 -10.28
N THR A 53 -20.21 1.97 -10.92
CA THR A 53 -21.24 2.22 -11.93
C THR A 53 -20.84 1.58 -13.26
N ASN A 54 -21.66 0.68 -13.79
CA ASN A 54 -21.44 0.06 -15.11
C ASN A 54 -21.72 1.09 -16.23
N ALA A 55 -21.47 0.71 -17.49
CA ALA A 55 -21.74 1.59 -18.64
C ALA A 55 -23.24 1.97 -18.77
N ASN A 56 -24.13 1.19 -18.16
CA ASN A 56 -25.58 1.40 -18.18
C ASN A 56 -26.04 2.33 -17.04
N GLY A 57 -25.14 2.83 -16.19
CA GLY A 57 -25.49 3.68 -15.05
C GLY A 57 -25.95 2.91 -13.80
N GLU A 58 -25.85 1.58 -13.79
CA GLU A 58 -26.26 0.75 -12.66
C GLU A 58 -25.08 0.48 -11.73
N LYS A 59 -25.35 0.46 -10.41
CA LYS A 59 -24.35 0.05 -9.42
C LYS A 59 -24.19 -1.47 -9.45
N VAL A 60 -23.02 -1.92 -9.85
CA VAL A 60 -22.65 -3.34 -9.88
C VAL A 60 -21.51 -3.62 -8.93
N ALA A 61 -21.34 -4.89 -8.52
CA ALA A 61 -20.18 -5.29 -7.74
C ALA A 61 -18.88 -4.95 -8.50
N SER A 62 -17.93 -4.33 -7.80
CA SER A 62 -16.64 -4.01 -8.36
C SER A 62 -15.82 -5.31 -8.51
N PRO A 63 -15.27 -5.61 -9.70
CA PRO A 63 -14.42 -6.79 -9.90
C PRO A 63 -13.19 -6.81 -8.97
N ILE A 64 -12.80 -5.65 -8.44
CA ILE A 64 -11.68 -5.48 -7.51
C ILE A 64 -12.01 -6.07 -6.14
N ALA A 65 -13.22 -5.81 -5.63
CA ALA A 65 -13.66 -6.33 -4.34
C ALA A 65 -13.76 -7.88 -4.37
N ALA A 66 -14.22 -8.44 -5.49
CA ALA A 66 -14.27 -9.89 -5.68
C ALA A 66 -12.87 -10.53 -5.77
N ALA A 67 -11.94 -9.90 -6.49
CA ALA A 67 -10.57 -10.41 -6.65
C ALA A 67 -9.70 -10.27 -5.38
N ASN A 68 -10.04 -9.36 -4.47
CA ASN A 68 -9.27 -9.10 -3.26
C ASN A 68 -9.65 -9.97 -2.06
N SER A 69 -10.80 -10.66 -2.08
CA SER A 69 -11.15 -11.68 -1.07
C SER A 69 -10.14 -12.84 -1.01
N GLU A 70 -9.28 -12.99 -2.03
CA GLU A 70 -8.25 -14.03 -2.12
C GLU A 70 -6.85 -13.55 -1.72
N ARG A 71 -6.68 -12.26 -1.38
CA ARG A 71 -5.36 -11.62 -1.25
C ARG A 71 -5.02 -11.34 0.23
N SER A 72 -3.81 -11.71 0.66
CA SER A 72 -3.43 -11.81 2.08
C SER A 72 -3.40 -10.45 2.83
N PRO A 73 -3.64 -10.43 4.17
CA PRO A 73 -3.80 -9.21 4.98
C PRO A 73 -2.65 -8.19 4.91
N ALA A 74 -1.44 -8.62 4.56
CA ALA A 74 -0.25 -7.77 4.45
C ALA A 74 -0.35 -6.75 3.29
N GLU A 75 -1.21 -7.00 2.31
CA GLU A 75 -1.38 -6.10 1.17
C GLU A 75 -2.46 -5.01 1.37
N GLY A 76 -3.14 -5.00 2.52
CA GLY A 76 -4.10 -3.96 2.91
C GLY A 76 -3.53 -2.79 3.72
N LEU A 77 -2.28 -2.89 4.19
CA LEU A 77 -1.62 -1.80 4.93
C LEU A 77 -1.29 -0.67 3.97
N SER A 78 -1.59 0.57 4.40
CA SER A 78 -1.16 1.76 3.66
C SER A 78 0.35 1.73 3.49
N ASP A 79 0.87 2.26 2.38
CA ASP A 79 2.32 2.30 2.15
C ASP A 79 3.07 2.94 3.34
N ALA A 80 2.44 3.88 4.04
CA ALA A 80 2.98 4.52 5.24
C ALA A 80 3.12 3.56 6.43
N GLU A 81 2.15 2.68 6.65
CA GLU A 81 2.23 1.66 7.70
C GLU A 81 3.26 0.59 7.36
N ARG A 82 3.35 0.17 6.09
CA ARG A 82 4.41 -0.75 5.65
C ARG A 82 5.78 -0.15 5.87
N ILE A 83 5.97 1.13 5.51
CA ILE A 83 7.24 1.84 5.75
C ILE A 83 7.55 1.87 7.24
N ARG A 84 6.60 2.22 8.11
CA ARG A 84 6.81 2.24 9.57
C ARG A 84 7.19 0.87 10.14
N VAL A 85 6.49 -0.18 9.70
CA VAL A 85 6.77 -1.55 10.14
C VAL A 85 8.16 -1.98 9.67
N LEU A 86 8.48 -1.76 8.39
CA LEU A 86 9.78 -2.09 7.81
C LEU A 86 10.91 -1.29 8.46
N GLU A 87 10.72 -0.01 8.76
CA GLU A 87 11.73 0.82 9.44
C GLU A 87 11.99 0.31 10.86
N ARG A 88 10.93 -0.03 11.61
CA ARG A 88 11.06 -0.63 12.95
C ARG A 88 11.81 -1.96 12.90
N GLU A 89 11.50 -2.80 11.92
CA GLU A 89 12.18 -4.09 11.73
C GLU A 89 13.65 -3.89 11.32
N ASN A 90 13.94 -2.92 10.47
CA ASN A 90 15.31 -2.59 10.06
C ASN A 90 16.17 -2.10 11.24
N VAL A 91 15.59 -1.31 12.15
CA VAL A 91 16.28 -0.87 13.38
C VAL A 91 16.63 -2.08 14.24
N LYS A 92 15.67 -2.96 14.51
CA LYS A 92 15.89 -4.17 15.32
C LYS A 92 16.97 -5.08 14.72
N LEU A 93 16.90 -5.35 13.42
CA LEU A 93 17.89 -6.18 12.72
C LEU A 93 19.29 -5.56 12.74
N ARG A 94 19.40 -4.22 12.69
CA ARG A 94 20.69 -3.53 12.81
C ARG A 94 21.26 -3.66 14.21
N GLU A 95 20.44 -3.53 15.24
CA GLU A 95 20.85 -3.73 16.64
C GLU A 95 21.33 -5.17 16.87
N GLU A 96 20.57 -6.17 16.41
CA GLU A 96 20.96 -7.58 16.48
C GLU A 96 22.30 -7.84 15.77
N ARG A 97 22.49 -7.27 14.57
CA ARG A 97 23.76 -7.36 13.84
C ARG A 97 24.91 -6.71 14.60
N GLU A 98 24.67 -5.59 15.26
CA GLU A 98 25.71 -4.91 16.04
C GLU A 98 26.13 -5.74 17.26
N ILE A 99 25.17 -6.35 17.96
CA ILE A 99 25.42 -7.26 19.08
C ILE A 99 26.25 -8.45 18.60
N LEU A 100 25.83 -9.10 17.50
CA LEU A 100 26.55 -10.25 16.94
C LEU A 100 27.96 -9.88 16.49
N ARG A 101 28.15 -8.68 15.92
CA ARG A 101 29.50 -8.20 15.54
C ARG A 101 30.37 -7.94 16.77
N LYS A 102 29.83 -7.35 17.84
CA LYS A 102 30.55 -7.14 19.10
C LYS A 102 30.93 -8.48 19.74
N ALA A 103 30.02 -9.44 19.76
CA ALA A 103 30.28 -10.79 20.24
C ALA A 103 31.38 -11.47 19.41
N ALA A 104 31.28 -11.43 18.08
CA ALA A 104 32.30 -11.99 17.19
C ALA A 104 33.68 -11.37 17.42
N LYS A 105 33.76 -10.06 17.66
CA LYS A 105 35.01 -9.38 18.01
C LYS A 105 35.57 -9.85 19.34
N TYR A 106 34.73 -9.92 20.38
CA TYR A 106 35.11 -10.41 21.70
C TYR A 106 35.64 -11.85 21.65
N PHE A 107 34.93 -12.74 20.94
CA PHE A 107 35.38 -14.12 20.76
C PHE A 107 36.69 -14.20 19.97
N ALA A 108 36.86 -13.42 18.89
CA ALA A 108 38.11 -13.39 18.12
C ALA A 108 39.31 -12.88 18.93
N GLU A 109 39.10 -11.97 19.88
CA GLU A 109 40.14 -11.49 20.82
C GLU A 109 40.46 -12.55 21.90
N GLU A 110 39.48 -13.34 22.36
CA GLU A 110 39.68 -14.44 23.32
C GLU A 110 40.26 -15.73 22.72
N THR A 111 40.12 -15.98 21.40
CA THR A 111 40.67 -17.18 20.74
C THR A 111 42.08 -17.03 20.15
N ASN A 112 42.76 -15.91 20.44
CA ASN A 112 44.17 -15.71 20.07
C ASN A 112 45.09 -16.49 21.04
N TRP A 113 45.37 -17.75 20.72
CA TRP A 113 46.47 -18.56 21.27
C TRP A 113 47.56 -18.76 20.22
#